data_AF-A0A8D3DPM9-F1
#
_entry.id   AF-A0A8D3DPM9-F1
#
_cell.length_a   1.000
_cell.length_b   1.000
_cell.length_c   1.000
_cell.angle_alpha   90.00
_cell.angle_beta   90.00
_cell.angle_gamma   90.00
#
_symmetry.space_group_name_H-M   'P 1'
#
loop_
_entity.id
_entity.type
_entity.pdbx_description
1 polymer ?
#
loop_
_entity_poly.entity_id
_entity_poly.type
_entity_poly.pdbx_seq_one_letter_code
_entity_poly.pdbx_strand_id
1 'polypeptide(L)'
;MARTKQTARKSTGGKAPRKQLATKAARKSAPSTGGVKKPHRYRPGTVALREIRRYQKSTELLIRKLPFQRLVREIAQDFKTDLRFQSAAIGALQVNARRRIQKRGSRATRCRGPKPNVYFHFLSLLQEASEAYLVGLFEDTNLCAIHAKRVTIMPKDIQLARRIRGERA
;
A
#
# COMPACT_ATOMS: atom_id res chain seq x y z
N MET A 1 -50.61 37.59 15.70
CA MET A 1 -50.04 36.38 16.32
C MET A 1 -50.08 35.25 15.30
N ALA A 2 -48.93 34.74 14.84
CA ALA A 2 -48.85 33.71 13.80
C ALA A 2 -49.03 32.31 14.41
N ARG A 3 -50.05 31.58 13.96
CA ARG A 3 -50.37 30.22 14.41
C ARG A 3 -49.37 29.22 13.82
N THR A 4 -48.41 28.77 14.62
CA THR A 4 -47.48 27.69 14.25
C THR A 4 -48.22 26.36 14.17
N LYS A 5 -48.36 25.82 12.95
CA LYS A 5 -48.91 24.49 12.70
C LYS A 5 -47.81 23.45 13.00
N GLN A 6 -47.73 22.96 14.23
CA GLN A 6 -46.90 21.80 14.54
C GLN A 6 -47.51 20.56 13.87
N THR A 7 -46.85 20.03 12.84
CA THR A 7 -47.17 18.68 12.34
C THR A 7 -46.49 17.67 13.26
N ALA A 8 -47.28 16.78 13.87
CA ALA A 8 -46.77 15.71 14.73
C ALA A 8 -45.80 14.81 13.95
N ARG A 9 -44.50 14.89 14.26
CA ARG A 9 -43.51 13.90 13.83
C ARG A 9 -43.56 12.75 14.83
N LYS A 10 -43.95 11.55 14.36
CA LYS A 10 -43.88 10.32 15.16
C LYS A 10 -42.45 10.09 15.64
N SER A 11 -42.24 10.20 16.95
CA SER A 11 -41.04 9.78 17.66
C SER A 11 -41.23 8.36 18.18
N THR A 12 -41.05 7.36 17.33
CA THR A 12 -40.76 6.00 17.80
C THR A 12 -39.58 5.45 17.01
N GLY A 13 -38.42 5.56 17.62
CA GLY A 13 -37.33 4.63 17.39
C GLY A 13 -37.71 3.25 17.93
N GLY A 14 -37.15 2.21 17.33
CA GLY A 14 -37.25 0.84 17.83
C GLY A 14 -38.41 0.04 17.23
N LYS A 15 -38.07 -1.07 16.58
CA LYS A 15 -38.96 -2.05 15.94
C LYS A 15 -40.13 -2.49 16.83
N ALA A 16 -41.29 -2.75 16.19
CA ALA A 16 -42.46 -3.36 16.82
C ALA A 16 -42.18 -4.79 17.36
N PRO A 17 -42.92 -5.27 18.37
CA PRO A 17 -42.66 -6.55 19.03
C PRO A 17 -42.93 -7.73 18.07
N ARG A 18 -41.97 -8.65 17.97
CA ARG A 18 -41.96 -9.77 17.02
C ARG A 18 -42.85 -10.91 17.53
N LYS A 19 -43.93 -11.22 16.82
CA LYS A 19 -44.61 -12.54 16.92
C LYS A 19 -43.64 -13.62 16.43
N GLN A 20 -43.35 -14.62 17.25
CA GLN A 20 -42.50 -15.75 16.87
C GLN A 20 -43.24 -16.66 15.89
N LEU A 21 -42.79 -16.69 14.65
CA LEU A 21 -42.92 -17.85 13.76
C LEU A 21 -41.62 -17.95 12.95
N ALA A 22 -40.93 -19.07 13.09
CA ALA A 22 -39.75 -19.40 12.31
C ALA A 22 -40.16 -19.52 10.84
N THR A 23 -39.57 -18.68 9.98
CA THR A 23 -39.64 -18.83 8.53
C THR A 23 -38.32 -18.37 7.94
N LYS A 24 -37.77 -19.21 7.06
CA LYS A 24 -36.59 -19.01 6.20
C LYS A 24 -36.35 -17.54 5.88
N ALA A 25 -35.08 -17.10 5.95
CA ALA A 25 -34.65 -15.79 5.51
C ALA A 25 -34.75 -15.64 3.98
N ALA A 26 -35.97 -15.54 3.47
CA ALA A 26 -36.24 -14.93 2.18
C ALA A 26 -35.95 -13.44 2.34
N ARG A 27 -34.78 -13.00 1.85
CA ARG A 27 -34.47 -11.57 1.75
C ARG A 27 -35.57 -10.93 0.90
N LYS A 28 -36.46 -10.18 1.53
CA LYS A 28 -37.45 -9.33 0.85
C LYS A 28 -36.69 -8.31 0.00
N SER A 29 -36.59 -8.53 -1.30
CA SER A 29 -36.59 -7.43 -2.26
C SER A 29 -38.03 -7.30 -2.74
N ALA A 30 -38.77 -6.33 -2.20
CA ALA A 30 -39.95 -5.82 -2.88
C ALA A 30 -39.53 -5.38 -4.29
N PRO A 31 -40.41 -5.43 -5.32
CA PRO A 31 -40.15 -4.70 -6.55
C PRO A 31 -40.10 -3.22 -6.17
N SER A 32 -38.88 -2.68 -6.07
CA SER A 32 -38.66 -1.27 -5.82
C SER A 32 -39.23 -0.52 -7.02
N THR A 33 -40.34 0.19 -6.83
CA THR A 33 -40.92 1.17 -7.76
C THR A 33 -40.05 2.43 -7.92
N GLY A 34 -38.74 2.24 -7.85
CA GLY A 34 -37.70 3.23 -8.06
C GLY A 34 -36.47 2.47 -8.50
N GLY A 35 -35.87 2.89 -9.62
CA GLY A 35 -34.77 2.20 -10.28
C GLY A 35 -33.70 1.73 -9.30
N VAL A 36 -33.14 0.54 -9.55
CA VAL A 36 -32.07 -0.07 -8.75
C VAL A 36 -31.01 0.99 -8.46
N LYS A 37 -30.78 1.30 -7.17
CA LYS A 37 -29.71 2.22 -6.76
C LYS A 37 -28.40 1.72 -7.35
N LYS A 38 -27.84 2.48 -8.29
CA LYS A 38 -26.57 2.13 -8.94
C LYS A 38 -25.48 2.00 -7.87
N PRO A 39 -24.63 0.96 -7.91
CA PRO A 39 -23.48 0.87 -7.04
C PRO A 39 -22.63 2.14 -7.12
N HIS A 40 -22.23 2.68 -5.97
CA HIS A 40 -21.39 3.86 -5.93
C HIS A 40 -20.00 3.54 -6.49
N ARG A 41 -19.60 4.24 -7.56
CA ARG A 41 -18.27 4.15 -8.15
C ARG A 41 -17.53 5.48 -7.95
N TYR A 42 -16.33 5.41 -7.41
CA TYR A 42 -15.46 6.59 -7.29
C TYR A 42 -15.05 7.11 -8.68
N ARG A 43 -14.85 8.43 -8.78
CA ARG A 43 -14.32 9.05 -10.00
C ARG A 43 -12.88 8.56 -10.24
N PRO A 44 -12.44 8.44 -11.51
CA PRO A 44 -11.04 8.14 -11.80
C PRO A 44 -10.11 9.14 -11.09
N GLY A 45 -9.01 8.63 -10.53
CA GLY A 45 -8.08 9.40 -9.70
C GLY A 45 -8.42 9.45 -8.20
N THR A 46 -9.70 9.31 -7.79
CA THR A 46 -10.07 9.38 -6.36
C THR A 46 -9.50 8.23 -5.54
N VAL A 47 -9.41 7.02 -6.10
CA VAL A 47 -8.80 5.86 -5.43
C VAL A 47 -7.28 5.97 -5.44
N ALA A 48 -6.69 6.35 -6.57
CA ALA A 48 -5.24 6.54 -6.71
C ALA A 48 -4.68 7.57 -5.70
N LEU A 49 -5.34 8.73 -5.54
CA LEU A 49 -4.92 9.73 -4.54
C LEU A 49 -5.01 9.22 -3.10
N ARG A 50 -5.97 8.33 -2.81
CA ARG A 50 -6.11 7.71 -1.49
C ARG A 50 -4.99 6.70 -1.22
N GLU A 51 -4.63 5.91 -2.22
CA GLU A 51 -3.52 4.96 -2.16
C GLU A 51 -2.19 5.69 -1.98
N ILE A 52 -1.94 6.76 -2.74
CA ILE A 52 -0.74 7.60 -2.58
C ILE A 52 -0.61 8.10 -1.14
N ARG A 53 -1.69 8.69 -0.58
CA ARG A 53 -1.70 9.16 0.82
C ARG A 53 -1.50 8.04 1.83
N ARG A 54 -2.06 6.85 1.56
CA ARG A 54 -1.88 5.67 2.43
C ARG A 54 -0.42 5.22 2.43
N TYR A 55 0.19 5.02 1.26
CA TYR A 55 1.55 4.50 1.12
C TYR A 55 2.64 5.51 1.49
N GLN A 56 2.36 6.80 1.42
CA GLN A 56 3.26 7.83 1.96
C GLN A 56 3.23 7.89 3.50
N LYS A 57 2.15 7.42 4.13
CA LYS A 57 2.02 7.39 5.60
C LYS A 57 2.58 6.09 6.20
N SER A 58 2.44 4.97 5.50
CA SER A 58 3.03 3.70 5.91
C SER A 58 4.48 3.55 5.42
N THR A 59 5.22 2.65 6.07
CA THR A 59 6.58 2.24 5.69
C THR A 59 6.61 0.72 5.47
N GLU A 60 5.50 0.14 5.04
CA GLU A 60 5.40 -1.29 4.77
C GLU A 60 6.04 -1.60 3.42
N LEU A 61 6.68 -2.76 3.31
CA LEU A 61 7.21 -3.24 2.04
C LEU A 61 6.06 -3.63 1.11
N LEU A 62 6.09 -3.13 -0.12
CA LEU A 62 5.02 -3.31 -1.10
C LEU A 62 5.21 -4.57 -1.95
N ILE A 63 6.45 -5.04 -2.10
CA ILE A 63 6.76 -6.25 -2.87
C ILE A 63 6.54 -7.48 -1.98
N ARG A 64 5.90 -8.52 -2.52
CA ARG A 64 5.72 -9.78 -1.79
C ARG A 64 7.08 -10.47 -1.57
N LYS A 65 7.33 -10.87 -0.33
CA LYS A 65 8.63 -11.47 0.08
C LYS A 65 9.02 -12.72 -0.69
N LEU A 66 8.08 -13.64 -0.94
CA LEU A 66 8.38 -14.93 -1.58
C LEU A 66 8.77 -14.77 -3.08
N PRO A 67 8.02 -14.03 -3.92
CA PRO A 67 8.46 -13.73 -5.28
C PRO A 67 9.80 -12.99 -5.35
N PHE A 68 10.01 -11.99 -4.49
CA PHE A 68 11.28 -11.26 -4.44
C PHE A 68 12.46 -12.18 -4.08
N GLN A 69 12.26 -13.06 -3.10
CA GLN A 69 13.26 -14.06 -2.73
C GLN A 69 13.60 -15.00 -3.90
N ARG A 70 12.60 -15.44 -4.68
CA ARG A 70 12.83 -16.30 -5.85
C ARG A 70 13.67 -15.57 -6.90
N LEU A 71 13.32 -14.32 -7.21
CA LEU A 71 14.07 -13.48 -8.14
C LEU A 71 15.53 -13.27 -7.70
N VAL A 72 15.76 -12.96 -6.43
CA VAL A 72 17.13 -12.78 -5.91
C VAL A 72 17.94 -14.08 -6.04
N ARG A 73 17.33 -15.24 -5.82
CA ARG A 73 18.02 -16.53 -5.96
C ARG A 73 18.31 -16.88 -7.42
N GLU A 74 17.36 -16.61 -8.31
CA GLU A 74 17.50 -16.77 -9.76
C GLU A 74 18.69 -15.94 -10.27
N ILE A 75 18.71 -14.64 -9.99
CA ILE A 75 19.82 -13.75 -10.38
C ILE A 75 21.14 -14.22 -9.78
N ALA A 76 21.16 -14.63 -8.50
CA ALA A 76 22.37 -15.10 -7.85
C ALA A 76 22.93 -16.38 -8.49
N GLN A 77 22.05 -17.27 -8.95
CA GLN A 77 22.43 -18.53 -9.58
C GLN A 77 23.15 -18.32 -10.92
N ASP A 78 22.83 -17.25 -11.66
CA ASP A 78 23.53 -16.87 -12.90
C ASP A 78 25.00 -16.49 -12.66
N PHE A 79 25.33 -16.00 -11.45
CA PHE A 79 26.70 -15.65 -11.11
C PHE A 79 27.50 -16.81 -10.51
N LYS A 80 26.88 -17.64 -9.65
CA LYS A 80 27.54 -18.81 -9.04
C LYS A 80 26.52 -19.82 -8.54
N THR A 81 26.68 -21.09 -8.93
CA THR A 81 25.65 -22.15 -8.81
C THR A 81 25.37 -22.66 -7.39
N ASP A 82 26.11 -22.21 -6.36
CA ASP A 82 25.95 -22.69 -4.97
C ASP A 82 26.10 -21.57 -3.93
N LEU A 83 25.58 -20.37 -4.22
CA LEU A 83 25.64 -19.25 -3.28
C LEU A 83 24.80 -19.51 -2.03
N ARG A 84 25.50 -19.72 -0.92
CA ARG A 84 24.92 -19.75 0.42
C ARG A 84 25.09 -18.39 1.11
N PHE A 85 24.00 -17.66 1.36
CA PHE A 85 24.03 -16.37 2.06
C PHE A 85 24.30 -16.55 3.57
N GLN A 86 25.45 -16.09 4.06
CA GLN A 86 25.89 -16.16 5.46
C GLN A 86 25.52 -14.90 6.27
N SER A 87 25.44 -14.98 7.60
CA SER A 87 24.89 -13.94 8.50
C SER A 87 25.80 -12.79 8.76
N ALA A 88 27.11 -13.03 8.68
CA ALA A 88 28.10 -12.03 8.98
C ALA A 88 28.11 -10.88 7.95
N ALA A 89 27.69 -11.13 6.70
CA ALA A 89 27.64 -10.10 5.65
C ALA A 89 26.59 -9.00 5.90
N ILE A 90 25.67 -9.19 6.84
CA ILE A 90 24.50 -8.33 7.08
C ILE A 90 24.81 -7.21 8.09
N GLY A 91 25.80 -7.39 8.97
CA GLY A 91 26.13 -6.41 10.01
C GLY A 91 26.65 -5.07 9.49
N ALA A 92 27.32 -5.07 8.32
CA ALA A 92 27.90 -3.86 7.74
C ALA A 92 26.88 -2.99 6.97
N LEU A 93 25.80 -3.58 6.43
CA LEU A 93 24.78 -2.90 5.62
C LEU A 93 23.64 -2.28 6.44
N GLN A 94 23.51 -2.64 7.73
CA GLN A 94 22.42 -2.21 8.61
C GLN A 94 22.48 -0.71 9.01
N VAL A 95 23.56 0.00 8.65
CA VAL A 95 23.73 1.43 8.96
C VAL A 95 22.72 2.30 8.20
N ASN A 96 22.20 1.87 7.04
CA ASN A 96 21.26 2.67 6.25
C ASN A 96 19.80 2.58 6.71
N ALA A 97 19.32 1.42 7.15
CA ALA A 97 17.96 1.25 7.68
C ALA A 97 17.75 2.03 9.00
N ARG A 98 18.80 2.16 9.82
CA ARG A 98 18.75 2.93 11.08
C ARG A 98 18.75 4.45 10.86
N ARG A 99 19.32 4.96 9.75
CA ARG A 99 19.40 6.42 9.49
C ARG A 99 18.05 7.06 9.14
N ARG A 100 17.12 6.33 8.51
CA ARG A 100 15.75 6.84 8.27
C ARG A 100 14.89 6.86 9.54
N ILE A 101 15.09 5.91 10.46
CA ILE A 101 14.41 5.86 11.76
C ILE A 101 14.95 6.96 12.70
N GLN A 102 16.24 7.30 12.64
CA GLN A 102 16.82 8.33 13.51
C GLN A 102 16.28 9.75 13.24
N LYS A 103 15.83 10.06 12.02
CA LYS A 103 15.31 11.41 11.68
C LYS A 103 13.85 11.65 12.08
N ARG A 104 13.13 10.65 12.62
CA ARG A 104 11.81 10.84 13.21
C ARG A 104 11.78 10.16 14.57
N GLY A 105 12.03 10.96 15.60
CA GLY A 105 12.22 10.49 16.96
C GLY A 105 11.08 9.59 17.45
N SER A 106 11.48 8.53 18.15
CA SER A 106 10.81 7.90 19.30
C SER A 106 10.88 6.38 19.29
N ARG A 107 11.49 5.89 20.38
CA ARG A 107 11.28 4.60 21.08
C ARG A 107 11.62 3.32 20.31
N ALA A 108 12.86 2.91 20.53
CA ALA A 108 13.35 1.56 20.32
C ALA A 108 12.53 0.54 21.14
N THR A 109 11.60 -0.16 20.49
CA THR A 109 11.02 -1.38 21.04
C THR A 109 12.04 -2.50 20.89
N ARG A 110 12.52 -2.99 22.04
CA ARG A 110 13.43 -4.13 22.13
C ARG A 110 12.64 -5.41 21.86
N CYS A 111 12.53 -5.81 20.59
CA CYS A 111 11.94 -7.10 20.22
C CYS A 111 12.91 -8.24 20.62
N ARG A 112 12.67 -8.85 21.79
CA ARG A 112 13.20 -10.18 22.11
C ARG A 112 12.32 -11.22 21.39
N GLY A 113 12.82 -11.77 20.29
CA GLY A 113 12.23 -12.90 19.58
C GLY A 113 13.33 -13.84 19.09
N PRO A 114 12.99 -15.11 18.77
CA PRO A 114 13.96 -16.09 18.26
C PRO A 114 14.64 -15.51 17.01
N LYS A 115 15.98 -15.59 16.97
CA LYS A 115 16.80 -15.00 15.90
C LYS A 115 16.31 -15.52 14.55
N PRO A 116 15.78 -14.66 13.67
CA PRO A 116 15.37 -15.08 12.33
C PRO A 116 16.55 -15.71 11.62
N ASN A 117 16.27 -16.74 10.81
CA ASN A 117 17.27 -17.35 9.96
C ASN A 117 17.96 -16.23 9.16
N VAL A 118 19.27 -16.17 9.31
CA VAL A 118 20.26 -15.34 8.63
C VAL A 118 19.87 -14.86 7.22
N TYR A 119 19.41 -15.77 6.35
CA TYR A 119 18.98 -15.47 4.98
C TYR A 119 17.82 -14.46 4.91
N PHE A 120 16.93 -14.52 5.89
CA PHE A 120 15.74 -13.67 5.96
C PHE A 120 16.12 -12.20 6.13
N HIS A 121 17.19 -11.91 6.87
CA HIS A 121 17.67 -10.55 7.09
C HIS A 121 18.31 -9.94 5.84
N PHE A 122 19.13 -10.70 5.10
CA PHE A 122 19.77 -10.23 3.85
C PHE A 122 18.72 -9.90 2.79
N LEU A 123 17.75 -10.82 2.59
CA LEU A 123 16.66 -10.62 1.64
C LEU A 123 15.80 -9.40 1.99
N SER A 124 15.56 -9.16 3.28
CA SER A 124 14.81 -7.97 3.71
C SER A 124 15.54 -6.66 3.43
N LEU A 125 16.87 -6.64 3.57
CA LEU A 125 17.69 -5.46 3.25
C LEU A 125 17.75 -5.17 1.75
N LEU A 126 17.97 -6.21 0.93
CA LEU A 126 17.92 -6.05 -0.52
C LEU A 126 16.55 -5.55 -0.96
N GLN A 127 15.48 -6.05 -0.34
CA GLN A 127 14.13 -5.60 -0.64
C GLN A 127 13.93 -4.14 -0.23
N GLU A 128 14.34 -3.74 0.98
CA GLU A 128 14.24 -2.37 1.47
C GLU A 128 15.02 -1.40 0.56
N ALA A 129 16.25 -1.76 0.17
CA ALA A 129 17.06 -0.96 -0.74
C ALA A 129 16.43 -0.85 -2.14
N SER A 130 15.92 -1.96 -2.67
CA SER A 130 15.28 -2.01 -4.00
C SER A 130 14.01 -1.17 -4.03
N GLU A 131 13.14 -1.30 -3.03
CA GLU A 131 11.92 -0.51 -2.94
C GLU A 131 12.21 0.99 -2.73
N ALA A 132 13.20 1.32 -1.89
CA ALA A 132 13.62 2.71 -1.71
C ALA A 132 14.16 3.34 -3.01
N TYR A 133 14.96 2.59 -3.78
CA TYR A 133 15.47 3.01 -5.08
C TYR A 133 14.34 3.23 -6.09
N LEU A 134 13.40 2.27 -6.20
CA LEU A 134 12.27 2.36 -7.11
C LEU A 134 11.35 3.53 -6.78
N VAL A 135 11.04 3.76 -5.49
CA VAL A 135 10.23 4.92 -5.08
C VAL A 135 10.90 6.22 -5.48
N GLY A 136 12.20 6.38 -5.21
CA GLY A 136 12.94 7.56 -5.64
C GLY A 136 12.94 7.72 -7.16
N LEU A 137 13.09 6.64 -7.93
CA LEU A 137 13.04 6.70 -9.39
C LEU A 137 11.66 7.13 -9.90
N PHE A 138 10.58 6.68 -9.26
CA PHE A 138 9.22 7.10 -9.61
C PHE A 138 8.93 8.56 -9.26
N GLU A 139 9.55 9.11 -8.22
CA GLU A 139 9.47 10.55 -7.90
C GLU A 139 10.06 11.38 -9.06
N ASP A 140 11.26 11.06 -9.52
CA ASP A 140 11.91 11.77 -10.64
C ASP A 140 11.16 11.57 -11.97
N THR A 141 10.68 10.35 -12.21
CA THR A 141 9.87 10.02 -13.40
C THR A 141 8.59 10.86 -13.41
N ASN A 142 7.95 11.04 -12.26
CA ASN A 142 6.76 11.86 -12.13
C ASN A 142 7.06 13.34 -12.41
N LEU A 143 8.20 13.86 -11.96
CA LEU A 143 8.65 15.22 -12.31
C LEU A 143 8.86 15.38 -13.82
N CYS A 144 9.46 14.38 -14.48
CA CYS A 144 9.63 14.36 -15.94
C CYS A 144 8.28 14.36 -16.68
N ALA A 145 7.29 13.59 -16.20
CA ALA A 145 5.96 13.57 -16.78
C ALA A 145 5.24 14.93 -16.63
N ILE A 146 5.32 15.55 -15.45
CA ILE A 146 4.75 16.87 -15.16
C ILE A 146 5.42 17.95 -16.02
N HIS A 147 6.74 17.88 -16.18
CA HIS A 147 7.48 18.79 -17.06
C HIS A 147 6.96 18.74 -18.51
N ALA A 148 6.57 17.54 -18.97
CA ALA A 148 5.94 17.32 -20.27
C ALA A 148 4.40 17.55 -20.27
N LYS A 149 3.84 18.22 -19.26
CA LYS A 149 2.40 18.50 -19.09
C LYS A 149 1.50 17.25 -19.07
N ARG A 150 2.04 16.10 -18.65
CA ARG A 150 1.30 14.83 -18.51
C ARG A 150 1.16 14.45 -17.04
N VAL A 151 0.11 13.69 -16.74
CA VAL A 151 -0.13 13.10 -15.41
C VAL A 151 0.25 11.61 -15.40
N THR A 152 0.27 10.97 -16.57
CA THR A 152 0.64 9.55 -16.72
C THR A 152 2.12 9.42 -17.04
N ILE A 153 2.85 8.70 -16.19
CA ILE A 153 4.25 8.33 -16.43
C ILE A 153 4.36 7.35 -17.60
N MET A 154 5.42 7.48 -18.39
CA MET A 154 5.71 6.67 -19.56
C MET A 154 7.15 6.12 -19.51
N PRO A 155 7.49 5.06 -20.26
CA PRO A 155 8.85 4.52 -20.28
C PRO A 155 9.93 5.56 -20.64
N LYS A 156 9.60 6.52 -21.52
CA LYS A 156 10.49 7.64 -21.86
C LYS A 156 10.85 8.54 -20.67
N ASP A 157 9.94 8.68 -19.70
CA ASP A 157 10.17 9.48 -18.49
C ASP A 157 11.15 8.75 -17.55
N ILE A 158 11.06 7.42 -17.48
CA ILE A 158 11.98 6.58 -16.71
C ILE A 158 13.37 6.60 -17.34
N GLN A 159 13.44 6.47 -18.67
CA GLN A 159 14.70 6.55 -19.40
C GLN A 159 15.38 7.91 -19.22
N LEU A 160 14.60 9.00 -19.26
CA LEU A 160 15.09 10.34 -19.00
C LEU A 160 15.61 10.49 -17.56
N ALA A 161 14.83 10.03 -16.56
CA ALA A 161 15.23 10.08 -15.16
C ALA A 161 16.54 9.30 -14.91
N ARG A 162 16.66 8.08 -15.44
CA ARG A 162 17.89 7.27 -15.33
C ARG A 162 19.08 7.94 -16.02
N ARG A 163 18.85 8.54 -17.19
CA ARG A 163 19.90 9.28 -17.93
C ARG A 163 20.40 10.49 -17.13
N ILE A 164 19.51 11.23 -16.47
CA ILE A 164 19.87 12.39 -15.64
C ILE A 164 20.62 11.94 -14.38
N ARG A 165 20.23 10.81 -13.77
CA ARG A 165 20.92 10.22 -12.61
C ARG A 165 22.34 9.71 -12.92
N GLY A 166 22.73 9.62 -14.19
CA GLY A 166 24.00 9.03 -14.59
C GLY A 166 24.00 7.50 -14.52
N GLU A 167 22.85 6.87 -14.33
CA GLU A 167 22.65 5.42 -14.36
C GLU A 167 22.56 4.96 -15.82
N ARG A 168 23.67 5.12 -16.54
CA ARG A 168 23.79 4.60 -17.91
C ARG A 168 23.79 3.07 -17.86
N ALA A 169 22.97 2.48 -18.72
CA ALA A 169 23.13 1.08 -19.15
C ALA A 169 24.45 0.92 -19.89
#